data_AF-A0A369A572-F1
#
_entry.id   AF-A0A369A572-F1
#
_cell.length_a   1.000
_cell.length_b   1.000
_cell.length_c   1.000
_cell.angle_alpha   90.00
_cell.angle_beta   90.00
_cell.angle_gamma   90.00
#
_symmetry.space_group_name_H-M   'P 1'
#
loop_
_entity.id
_entity.type
_entity.pdbx_description
1 polymer ?
#
loop_
_entity_poly.entity_id
_entity_poly.type
_entity_poly.pdbx_seq_one_letter_code
_entity_poly.pdbx_strand_id
1 'polypeptide(L)'
;MYPEIVLINVAWFDDRIRSPKDEWIYYMKHEKLPEKVTAKGLHLVSERLRIDATETKEKRAYRKYRKNVLFSDDYIEEVALKNKKLGIEEGLERGMKQGLERGKEEAVVNAFRKGLDTALIAEIVGLTEQKVMEILRKEGLL
;
A
#
# COMPACT_ATOMS: atom_id res chain seq x y z
N MET A 1 23.35 22.96 6.55
CA MET A 1 22.56 24.12 6.12
C MET A 1 21.10 23.71 6.16
N TYR A 2 20.27 24.45 6.91
CA TYR A 2 18.82 24.28 6.94
C TYR A 2 18.19 25.26 5.94
N PRO A 3 17.04 24.94 5.32
CA PRO A 3 16.39 25.87 4.40
C PRO A 3 15.83 27.09 5.15
N GLU A 4 16.08 28.29 4.65
CA GLU A 4 15.40 29.51 5.10
C GLU A 4 13.98 29.54 4.54
N ILE A 5 12.99 29.50 5.44
CA ILE A 5 11.57 29.58 5.08
C ILE A 5 11.11 31.03 5.26
N VAL A 6 10.69 31.67 4.17
CA VAL A 6 10.13 33.03 4.21
C VAL A 6 8.59 32.92 4.21
N LEU A 7 7.97 33.38 5.30
CA LEU A 7 6.51 33.52 5.38
C LEU A 7 6.11 34.88 4.79
N ILE A 8 5.32 34.87 3.72
CA ILE A 8 4.89 36.09 3.02
C ILE A 8 3.37 36.22 3.15
N ASN A 9 2.90 37.35 3.69
CA ASN A 9 1.48 37.70 3.67
C ASN A 9 1.13 38.40 2.36
N VAL A 10 0.51 37.64 1.45
CA VAL A 10 0.13 38.09 0.10
C VAL A 10 -0.91 39.22 0.12
N ALA A 11 -1.72 39.35 1.18
CA ALA A 11 -2.78 40.35 1.28
C ALA A 11 -2.25 41.79 1.48
N TRP A 12 -1.03 41.96 2.00
CA TRP A 12 -0.41 43.27 2.24
C TRP A 12 0.55 43.71 1.14
N PHE A 13 0.64 42.94 0.05
CA PHE A 13 1.43 43.32 -1.10
C PHE A 13 0.76 44.49 -1.83
N ASP A 14 1.53 45.55 -2.09
CA ASP A 14 1.06 46.82 -2.65
C ASP A 14 1.07 46.85 -4.19
N ASP A 15 1.19 45.68 -4.81
CA ASP A 15 1.22 45.46 -6.26
C ASP A 15 2.41 46.11 -6.99
N ARG A 16 3.40 46.64 -6.25
CA ARG A 16 4.62 47.21 -6.83
C ARG A 16 5.70 46.14 -6.96
N ILE A 17 5.99 45.74 -8.19
CA ILE A 17 7.04 44.77 -8.51
C ILE A 17 8.39 45.48 -8.49
N ARG A 18 9.25 45.15 -7.52
CA ARG A 18 10.60 45.73 -7.39
C ARG A 18 11.71 44.70 -7.59
N SER A 19 11.36 43.42 -7.46
CA SER A 19 12.28 42.30 -7.55
C SER A 19 11.62 41.08 -8.19
N PRO A 20 12.41 40.10 -8.68
CA PRO A 20 11.86 38.84 -9.21
C PRO A 20 11.04 38.03 -8.19
N LYS A 21 11.20 38.25 -6.89
CA LYS A 21 10.36 37.62 -5.86
C LYS A 21 8.96 38.25 -5.83
N ASP A 22 8.87 39.55 -6.08
CA ASP A 22 7.58 40.26 -6.12
C ASP A 22 6.72 39.82 -7.32
N GLU A 23 7.34 39.34 -8.40
CA GLU A 23 6.62 38.72 -9.52
C GLU A 23 5.86 37.45 -9.08
N TRP A 24 6.44 36.64 -8.20
CA TRP A 24 5.77 35.47 -7.62
C TRP A 24 4.63 35.88 -6.69
N ILE A 25 4.83 36.91 -5.86
CA ILE A 25 3.81 37.41 -4.94
C ILE A 25 2.64 38.02 -5.73
N TYR A 26 2.93 38.78 -6.78
CA TYR A 26 1.93 39.32 -7.70
C TYR A 26 1.13 38.20 -8.38
N TYR A 27 1.80 37.18 -8.91
CA TYR A 27 1.14 36.02 -9.50
C TYR A 27 0.26 35.28 -8.49
N MET A 28 0.73 35.05 -7.27
CA MET A 28 -0.06 34.39 -6.21
C MET A 28 -1.27 35.22 -5.77
N LYS A 29 -1.17 36.55 -5.79
CA LYS A 29 -2.27 37.45 -5.41
C LYS A 29 -3.35 37.54 -6.49
N HIS A 30 -2.94 37.65 -7.76
CA HIS A 30 -3.84 37.99 -8.87
C HIS A 30 -4.14 36.83 -9.82
N GLU A 31 -3.47 35.69 -9.63
CA GLU A 31 -3.46 34.54 -10.55
C GLU A 31 -3.09 34.93 -12.00
N LYS A 32 -2.39 36.06 -12.17
CA LYS A 32 -2.00 36.65 -13.46
C LYS A 32 -0.52 36.96 -13.47
N LEU A 33 0.12 36.74 -14.61
CA LEU A 33 1.52 37.07 -14.81
C LEU A 33 1.67 38.56 -15.17
N PRO A 34 2.71 39.24 -14.67
CA PRO A 34 3.07 40.58 -15.14
C PRO A 34 3.52 40.55 -16.61
N GLU A 35 3.45 41.69 -17.30
CA GLU A 35 3.79 41.78 -18.74
C GLU A 35 5.22 41.36 -19.07
N LYS A 36 6.14 41.55 -18.12
CA LYS A 36 7.54 41.13 -18.23
C LYS A 36 7.86 40.24 -17.03
N VAL A 37 8.16 38.97 -17.32
CA VAL A 37 8.54 37.97 -16.33
C VAL A 37 10.05 37.75 -16.40
N THR A 38 10.75 38.00 -15.30
CA THR A 38 12.19 37.73 -15.15
C THR A 38 12.49 36.67 -14.10
N ALA A 39 11.50 36.34 -13.25
CA ALA A 39 11.63 35.34 -12.22
C ALA A 39 11.90 33.94 -12.78
N LYS A 40 12.95 33.29 -12.27
CA LYS A 40 13.27 31.90 -12.59
C LYS A 40 12.08 31.00 -12.22
N GLY A 41 11.70 30.13 -13.15
CA GLY A 41 10.56 29.20 -13.01
C GLY A 41 9.20 29.79 -13.40
N LEU A 42 9.01 31.11 -13.35
CA LEU A 42 7.71 31.72 -13.66
C LEU A 42 7.39 31.69 -15.17
N HIS A 43 8.41 31.52 -16.02
CA HIS A 43 8.24 31.19 -17.45
C HIS A 43 7.59 29.80 -17.68
N LEU A 44 7.83 28.82 -16.78
CA LEU A 44 7.18 27.49 -16.86
C LEU A 44 5.68 27.60 -16.55
N VAL A 45 5.33 28.49 -15.62
CA VAL A 45 3.93 28.83 -15.32
C VAL A 45 3.28 29.47 -16.54
N SER A 46 3.96 30.39 -17.23
CA SER A 46 3.48 30.97 -18.49
C SER A 46 3.22 29.91 -19.57
N GLU A 47 4.17 29.00 -19.80
CA GLU A 47 4.00 27.95 -20.80
C GLU A 47 2.86 27.00 -20.41
N ARG A 48 2.73 26.68 -19.12
CA ARG A 48 1.64 25.84 -18.60
C ARG A 48 0.27 26.50 -18.79
N LEU A 49 0.14 27.78 -18.45
CA LEU A 49 -1.08 28.56 -18.66
C LEU A 49 -1.45 28.64 -20.14
N ARG A 50 -0.45 28.78 -21.03
CA ARG A 50 -0.68 28.76 -22.48
C ARG A 50 -1.18 27.39 -22.96
N ILE A 51 -0.59 26.30 -22.49
CA ILE A 51 -1.03 24.94 -22.82
C ILE A 51 -2.46 24.71 -22.31
N ASP A 52 -2.78 25.12 -21.08
CA ASP A 52 -4.11 24.98 -20.49
C ASP A 52 -5.15 25.88 -21.18
N ALA A 53 -4.76 27.06 -21.69
CA ALA A 53 -5.63 27.94 -22.48
C ALA A 53 -5.84 27.44 -23.91
N THR A 54 -4.85 26.75 -24.49
CA THR A 54 -4.95 26.13 -25.82
C THR A 54 -5.73 24.82 -25.79
N GLU A 55 -5.82 24.19 -24.61
CA GLU A 55 -6.59 22.98 -24.41
C GLU A 55 -8.09 23.29 -24.38
N THR A 56 -8.85 22.71 -25.33
CA THR A 56 -10.30 22.82 -25.34
C THR A 56 -10.91 22.10 -24.13
N LYS A 57 -12.09 22.55 -23.66
CA LYS A 57 -12.83 21.88 -22.57
C LYS A 57 -13.00 20.37 -22.81
N GLU A 58 -13.20 19.97 -24.06
CA GLU A 58 -13.33 18.57 -24.48
C GLU A 58 -12.02 17.78 -24.35
N LYS A 59 -10.88 18.35 -24.77
CA LYS A 59 -9.56 17.73 -24.60
C LYS A 59 -9.22 17.56 -23.11
N ARG A 60 -9.58 18.54 -22.28
CA ARG A 60 -9.41 18.49 -20.83
C ARG A 60 -10.25 17.40 -20.18
N ALA A 61 -11.53 17.30 -20.58
CA ALA A 61 -12.43 16.25 -20.12
C ALA A 61 -11.92 14.86 -20.53
N TYR A 62 -11.46 14.70 -21.77
CA TYR A 62 -10.90 13.45 -22.27
C TYR A 62 -9.59 13.05 -21.56
N ARG A 63 -8.68 13.99 -21.30
CA ARG A 63 -7.46 13.73 -20.51
C ARG A 63 -7.78 13.32 -19.08
N LYS A 64 -8.75 14.01 -18.45
CA LYS A 64 -9.21 13.68 -17.09
C LYS A 64 -9.82 12.27 -17.05
N TYR A 65 -10.67 11.93 -18.02
CA TYR A 65 -11.23 10.60 -18.17
C TYR A 65 -10.15 9.52 -18.34
N ARG A 66 -9.22 9.71 -19.29
CA ARG A 66 -8.11 8.76 -19.50
C ARG A 66 -7.24 8.56 -18.27
N LYS A 67 -6.94 9.64 -17.53
CA LYS A 67 -6.14 9.55 -16.30
C LYS A 67 -6.88 8.75 -15.22
N ASN A 68 -8.19 8.94 -15.09
CA ASN A 68 -9.00 8.19 -14.13
C ASN A 68 -9.11 6.71 -14.48
N VAL A 69 -9.24 6.37 -15.77
CA VAL A 69 -9.24 4.97 -16.23
C VAL A 69 -7.89 4.31 -15.95
N LEU A 70 -6.78 4.95 -16.30
CA LEU A 70 -5.44 4.41 -16.02
C LEU A 70 -5.20 4.19 -14.51
N PHE A 71 -5.59 5.17 -13.67
CA PHE A 71 -5.49 5.02 -12.21
C PHE A 71 -6.35 3.87 -11.68
N SER A 72 -7.53 3.66 -12.27
CA SER A 72 -8.40 2.55 -11.93
C SER A 72 -7.76 1.22 -12.31
N ASP A 73 -7.18 1.11 -13.49
CA ASP A 73 -6.54 -0.13 -13.95
C ASP A 73 -5.32 -0.49 -13.08
N ASP A 74 -4.44 0.47 -12.80
CA ASP A 74 -3.28 0.28 -11.93
C ASP A 74 -3.70 -0.13 -10.50
N TYR A 75 -4.75 0.50 -9.97
CA TYR A 75 -5.30 0.17 -8.66
C TYR A 75 -5.91 -1.25 -8.62
N ILE A 76 -6.62 -1.64 -9.67
CA ILE A 76 -7.20 -2.99 -9.79
C ILE A 76 -6.10 -4.04 -9.88
N GLU A 77 -5.02 -3.78 -10.62
CA GLU A 77 -3.88 -4.68 -10.73
C GLU A 77 -3.16 -4.84 -9.38
N GLU A 78 -2.92 -3.75 -8.66
CA GLU A 78 -2.31 -3.77 -7.32
C GLU A 78 -3.16 -4.58 -6.33
N VAL A 79 -4.48 -4.34 -6.31
CA VAL A 79 -5.43 -5.07 -5.45
C VAL A 79 -5.46 -6.55 -5.82
N ALA A 80 -5.48 -6.89 -7.10
CA ALA A 80 -5.47 -8.29 -7.57
C ALA A 80 -4.17 -9.00 -7.16
N LEU A 81 -3.01 -8.34 -7.29
CA LEU A 81 -1.72 -8.86 -6.86
C LEU A 81 -1.67 -9.08 -5.35
N LYS A 82 -2.17 -8.11 -4.57
CA LYS A 82 -2.24 -8.21 -3.10
C LYS A 82 -3.14 -9.35 -2.65
N ASN A 83 -4.33 -9.46 -3.24
CA ASN A 83 -5.27 -10.54 -2.94
C ASN A 83 -4.72 -11.92 -3.30
N LYS A 84 -4.03 -12.04 -4.44
CA LYS A 84 -3.37 -13.29 -4.84
C LYS A 84 -2.26 -13.68 -3.85
N LYS A 85 -1.44 -12.72 -3.42
CA LYS A 85 -0.40 -12.97 -2.40
C LYS A 85 -1.01 -13.44 -1.09
N LEU A 86 -2.03 -12.73 -0.60
CA LEU A 86 -2.72 -13.08 0.65
C LEU A 86 -3.35 -14.48 0.56
N GLY A 87 -4.00 -14.81 -0.56
CA GLY A 87 -4.58 -16.14 -0.76
C GLY A 87 -3.54 -17.27 -0.79
N ILE A 88 -2.36 -17.03 -1.35
CA ILE A 88 -1.25 -17.99 -1.34
C ILE A 88 -0.71 -18.15 0.08
N GLU A 89 -0.51 -17.06 0.80
CA GLU A 89 0.01 -17.06 2.17
C GLU A 89 -0.94 -17.78 3.13
N GLU A 90 -2.22 -17.43 3.11
CA GLU A 90 -3.25 -18.12 3.90
C GLU A 90 -3.35 -19.61 3.54
N GLY A 91 -3.27 -19.94 2.23
CA GLY A 91 -3.30 -21.32 1.76
C GLY A 91 -2.10 -22.13 2.26
N LEU A 92 -0.90 -21.54 2.22
CA LEU A 92 0.32 -22.18 2.69
C LEU A 92 0.30 -22.37 4.22
N GLU A 93 -0.09 -21.35 4.97
CA GLU A 93 -0.17 -21.41 6.43
C GLU A 93 -1.19 -22.47 6.89
N ARG A 94 -2.39 -22.45 6.32
CA ARG A 94 -3.43 -23.46 6.62
C ARG A 94 -2.96 -24.86 6.24
N GLY A 95 -2.34 -25.01 5.06
CA GLY A 95 -1.81 -26.28 4.59
C GLY A 95 -0.71 -26.84 5.50
N MET A 96 0.25 -26.00 5.90
CA MET A 96 1.32 -26.39 6.83
C MET A 96 0.77 -26.77 8.20
N LYS A 97 -0.16 -25.97 8.75
CA LYS A 97 -0.75 -26.25 10.07
C LYS A 97 -1.55 -27.56 10.05
N GLN A 98 -2.41 -27.76 9.05
CA GLN A 98 -3.19 -28.99 8.90
C GLN A 98 -2.27 -30.20 8.66
N GLY A 99 -1.23 -30.06 7.85
CA GLY A 99 -0.25 -31.12 7.61
C GLY A 99 0.52 -31.50 8.87
N LEU A 100 0.95 -30.51 9.66
CA LEU A 100 1.64 -30.74 10.93
C LEU A 100 0.72 -31.43 11.96
N GLU A 101 -0.51 -30.97 12.11
CA GLU A 101 -1.50 -31.57 13.01
C GLU A 101 -1.80 -33.03 12.62
N ARG A 102 -2.08 -33.30 11.34
CA ARG A 102 -2.30 -34.67 10.84
C ARG A 102 -1.08 -35.56 11.05
N GLY A 103 0.13 -35.05 10.75
CA GLY A 103 1.36 -35.80 10.96
C GLY A 103 1.59 -36.16 12.43
N LYS A 104 1.23 -35.27 13.36
CA LYS A 104 1.26 -35.57 14.80
C LYS A 104 0.22 -36.62 15.20
N GLU A 105 -1.02 -36.52 14.70
CA GLU A 105 -2.06 -37.54 14.95
C GLU A 105 -1.62 -38.92 14.44
N GLU A 106 -1.11 -39.01 13.21
CA GLU A 106 -0.61 -40.25 12.63
C GLU A 106 0.58 -40.81 13.41
N ALA A 107 1.51 -39.96 13.86
CA ALA A 107 2.64 -40.37 14.68
C ALA A 107 2.20 -40.98 16.01
N VAL A 108 1.20 -40.38 16.67
CA VAL A 108 0.59 -40.91 17.90
C VAL A 108 0.00 -42.30 17.66
N VAL A 109 -0.83 -42.45 16.63
CA VAL A 109 -1.48 -43.72 16.29
C VAL A 109 -0.45 -44.81 15.98
N ASN A 110 0.56 -44.48 15.16
CA ASN A 110 1.58 -45.44 14.76
C ASN A 110 2.48 -45.85 15.92
N ALA A 111 2.83 -44.92 16.81
CA ALA A 111 3.62 -45.21 18.00
C ALA A 111 2.83 -46.09 18.99
N PHE A 112 1.55 -45.79 19.21
CA PHE A 112 0.69 -46.59 20.08
C PHE A 112 0.51 -48.02 19.55
N ARG A 113 0.26 -48.17 18.25
CA ARG A 113 0.18 -49.50 17.59
C ARG A 113 1.48 -50.31 17.69
N LYS A 114 2.62 -49.65 17.85
CA LYS A 114 3.93 -50.30 18.10
C LYS A 114 4.17 -50.64 19.57
N GLY A 115 3.19 -50.39 20.45
CA GLY A 115 3.25 -50.73 21.87
C GLY A 115 4.01 -49.71 22.72
N LEU A 116 4.23 -48.47 22.24
CA LEU A 116 4.78 -47.41 23.08
C LEU A 116 3.73 -46.93 24.09
N ASP A 117 4.19 -46.63 25.30
CA ASP A 117 3.36 -46.05 26.35
C ASP A 117 2.91 -44.62 26.00
N THR A 118 1.72 -44.24 26.46
CA THR A 118 1.10 -42.94 26.15
C THR A 118 1.86 -41.74 26.69
N ALA A 119 2.56 -41.85 27.82
CA ALA A 119 3.38 -40.78 28.37
C ALA A 119 4.64 -40.56 27.51
N LEU A 120 5.27 -41.66 27.05
CA LEU A 120 6.41 -41.58 26.15
C LEU A 120 6.03 -41.01 24.77
N ILE A 121 4.86 -41.36 24.25
CA ILE A 121 4.34 -40.79 22.99
C ILE A 121 4.09 -39.28 23.14
N ALA A 122 3.51 -38.86 24.27
CA ALA A 122 3.25 -37.46 24.57
C ALA A 122 4.56 -36.65 24.57
N GLU A 123 5.62 -37.18 25.20
CA GLU A 123 6.96 -36.57 25.21
C GLU A 123 7.56 -36.47 23.80
N ILE A 124 7.58 -37.57 23.03
CA ILE A 124 8.21 -37.62 21.69
C ILE A 124 7.51 -36.69 20.69
N VAL A 125 6.18 -36.66 20.69
CA VAL A 125 5.39 -35.87 19.73
C VAL A 125 5.23 -34.41 20.19
N GLY A 126 5.58 -34.13 21.45
CA GLY A 126 5.41 -32.81 22.07
C GLY A 126 3.93 -32.44 22.24
N LEU A 127 3.14 -33.40 22.75
CA LEU A 127 1.73 -33.24 23.07
C LEU A 127 1.51 -33.53 24.56
N THR A 128 0.39 -33.09 25.11
CA THR A 128 -0.04 -33.53 26.44
C THR A 128 -0.61 -34.94 26.37
N GLU A 129 -0.46 -35.74 27.42
CA GLU A 129 -1.06 -37.08 27.52
C GLU A 129 -2.57 -37.09 27.27
N GLN A 130 -3.30 -36.07 27.74
CA GLN A 130 -4.74 -35.91 27.48
C GLN A 130 -5.05 -35.85 25.98
N LYS A 131 -4.24 -35.09 25.22
CA LYS A 131 -4.39 -34.96 23.76
C LYS A 131 -4.06 -36.25 23.03
N VAL A 132 -3.05 -36.98 23.50
CA VAL A 132 -2.72 -38.33 22.99
C VAL A 132 -3.90 -39.29 23.21
N MET A 133 -4.48 -39.32 24.42
CA MET A 133 -5.66 -40.14 24.71
C MET A 133 -6.87 -39.75 23.87
N GLU A 134 -7.11 -38.46 23.63
CA GLU A 134 -8.19 -37.97 22.79
C GLU A 134 -8.05 -38.46 21.33
N ILE A 135 -6.84 -38.37 20.76
CA ILE A 135 -6.54 -38.86 19.41
C ILE A 135 -6.77 -40.38 19.32
N LEU A 136 -6.28 -41.13 20.31
CA LEU A 136 -6.43 -42.60 20.33
C LEU A 136 -7.89 -43.04 20.49
N ARG A 137 -8.69 -42.32 21.29
CA ARG A 137 -10.15 -42.56 21.42
C ARG A 137 -10.90 -42.25 20.12
N LYS A 138 -10.55 -41.15 19.44
CA LYS A 138 -11.12 -40.77 18.14
C LYS A 138 -10.88 -41.86 17.09
N GLU A 139 -9.72 -42.53 17.16
CA GLU A 139 -9.33 -43.64 16.27
C GLU A 139 -9.79 -45.03 16.78
N GLY A 140 -10.50 -45.11 17.90
CA GLY A 140 -11.02 -46.37 18.46
C GLY A 140 -9.96 -47.33 18.99
N LEU A 141 -8.78 -46.83 19.36
CA LEU A 141 -7.65 -47.60 19.89
C LEU A 141 -7.62 -47.66 21.42
N LEU A 142 -8.50 -46.90 22.09
CA LEU A 142 -8.73 -46.84 23.53
C LEU A 142 -10.22 -46.83 23.84
#